data_AF-A0A7W4Z0E4-F1
#
_entry.id   AF-A0A7W4Z0E4-F1
#
_cell.length_a   1.000
_cell.length_b   1.000
_cell.length_c   1.000
_cell.angle_alpha   90.00
_cell.angle_beta   90.00
_cell.angle_gamma   90.00
#
_symmetry.space_group_name_H-M   'P 1'
#
loop_
_entity.id
_entity.type
_entity.pdbx_description
1 polymer ?
#
loop_
_entity_poly.entity_id
_entity_poly.type
_entity_poly.pdbx_seq_one_letter_code
_entity_poly.pdbx_strand_id
1 'polypeptide(L)'
;MTASISAGRVATLVGDFDRSPAYAGLADALTLLIGDGRIAVDTRLPSERELTATLGVSRTTVTRAYAAIQEGGYAEARRGAGTFTRVPGGRSRAHDRALLPRPGDGDAIDLNCAAPSAPPGIARAYAEAAADLPAYLGGHGYFPAGLPELQAAVAAAYDARGLPTTPDQVMITPGALTAGAVVAQAFTSPGDRVLVESPTYPNATDALRHAGARLVPSAVDPDGWDLDAIAATLRQTAPRLAYLIPDFQNPTGHLMTDAQREEYAAHLRRSHTTAVVDEAHQALALDGRAMPRPFAAHAPDTITIGSASKSFWGGLRLGWIRAPHERMERLTRARISLDLGAPVLEQLVLTRLLADADEVLAVNRARLREQRDALAGAVRDRLPAWSFHLPIGGLALWCRLPAALGTALAAEAERRGVIIAPGPVFAAEGGLDTFVRIPWTRPVDELVEAVHRLAEAWAVVRERPAGATPTGRVMVA
;
A
#
# COMPACT_ATOMS: atom_id res chain seq x y z
N MET A 1 -11.91 12.09 18.70
CA MET A 1 -12.58 11.35 19.80
C MET A 1 -12.00 9.96 19.86
N THR A 2 -11.38 9.57 20.97
CA THR A 2 -10.84 8.22 21.16
C THR A 2 -12.01 7.25 21.31
N ALA A 3 -12.16 6.30 20.38
CA ALA A 3 -13.19 5.27 20.47
C ALA A 3 -12.92 4.37 21.69
N SER A 4 -13.96 3.80 22.29
CA SER A 4 -13.84 2.83 23.39
C SER A 4 -14.66 1.59 23.08
N ILE A 5 -14.12 0.40 23.37
CA ILE A 5 -14.83 -0.87 23.21
C ILE A 5 -15.30 -1.38 24.57
N SER A 6 -16.53 -1.90 24.63
CA SER A 6 -17.10 -2.43 25.88
C SER A 6 -16.56 -3.82 26.21
N ALA A 7 -16.53 -4.18 27.50
CA ALA A 7 -16.11 -5.52 27.93
C ALA A 7 -16.98 -6.62 27.34
N GLY A 8 -18.30 -6.38 27.21
CA GLY A 8 -19.23 -7.29 26.54
C GLY A 8 -18.84 -7.55 25.09
N ARG A 9 -18.51 -6.51 24.32
CA ARG A 9 -18.09 -6.67 22.93
C ARG A 9 -16.76 -7.41 22.83
N VAL A 10 -15.78 -7.11 23.69
CA VAL A 10 -14.51 -7.86 23.74
C VAL A 10 -14.77 -9.33 24.04
N ALA A 11 -15.65 -9.66 25.00
CA ALA A 11 -15.99 -11.04 25.31
C ALA A 11 -16.65 -11.77 24.13
N THR A 12 -17.58 -11.11 23.42
CA THR A 12 -18.18 -11.67 22.20
C THR A 12 -17.14 -11.93 21.11
N LEU A 13 -16.19 -11.01 20.94
CA LEU A 13 -15.15 -11.12 19.91
C LEU A 13 -14.09 -12.18 20.24
N VAL A 14 -13.69 -12.28 21.51
CA VAL A 14 -12.74 -13.28 21.99
C VAL A 14 -13.34 -14.68 21.92
N GLY A 15 -14.63 -14.82 22.24
CA GLY A 15 -15.31 -16.12 22.22
C GLY A 15 -14.67 -17.13 23.18
N ASP A 16 -14.67 -18.41 22.80
CA ASP A 16 -13.88 -19.44 23.48
C ASP A 16 -12.43 -19.36 23.00
N PHE A 17 -11.53 -19.08 23.95
CA PHE A 17 -10.09 -18.98 23.73
C PHE A 17 -9.35 -20.02 24.56
N ASP A 18 -8.12 -20.35 24.15
CA ASP A 18 -7.31 -21.34 24.84
C ASP A 18 -6.99 -20.91 26.29
N ARG A 19 -7.29 -21.79 27.25
CA ARG A 19 -7.10 -21.55 28.68
C ARG A 19 -5.80 -22.13 29.25
N SER A 20 -4.90 -22.61 28.40
CA SER A 20 -3.70 -23.35 28.82
C SER A 20 -2.38 -22.76 28.27
N PRO A 21 -1.82 -21.68 28.86
CA PRO A 21 -2.32 -20.93 30.01
C PRO A 21 -3.25 -19.77 29.61
N ALA A 22 -4.31 -19.54 30.38
CA ALA A 22 -5.39 -18.63 30.01
C ALA A 22 -4.98 -17.17 29.76
N TYR A 23 -3.87 -16.71 30.33
CA TYR A 23 -3.41 -15.34 30.02
C TYR A 23 -2.79 -15.27 28.63
N ALA A 24 -2.15 -16.34 28.16
CA ALA A 24 -1.55 -16.42 26.84
C ALA A 24 -2.63 -16.52 25.77
N GLY A 25 -3.58 -17.45 25.90
CA GLY A 25 -4.67 -17.56 24.93
C GLY A 25 -5.56 -16.31 24.88
N LEU A 26 -5.75 -15.61 26.01
CA LEU A 26 -6.42 -14.30 26.01
C LEU A 26 -5.59 -13.22 25.30
N ALA A 27 -4.27 -13.19 25.54
CA ALA A 27 -3.37 -12.26 24.86
C ALA A 27 -3.34 -12.51 23.35
N ASP A 28 -3.33 -13.76 22.92
CA ASP A 28 -3.35 -14.15 21.51
C ASP A 28 -4.66 -13.77 20.85
N ALA A 29 -5.79 -14.07 21.51
CA ALA A 29 -7.11 -13.67 21.00
C ALA A 29 -7.21 -12.15 20.86
N LEU A 30 -6.76 -11.38 21.86
CA LEU A 30 -6.72 -9.93 21.78
C LEU A 30 -5.76 -9.42 20.70
N THR A 31 -4.57 -10.01 20.59
CA THR A 31 -3.57 -9.68 19.56
C THR A 31 -4.13 -9.92 18.17
N LEU A 32 -4.77 -11.07 17.95
CA LEU A 32 -5.45 -11.43 16.72
C LEU A 32 -6.55 -10.41 16.38
N LEU A 33 -7.43 -10.13 17.34
CA LEU A 33 -8.55 -9.19 17.17
C LEU A 33 -8.10 -7.76 16.89
N ILE A 34 -6.97 -7.34 17.46
CA ILE A 34 -6.39 -6.02 17.21
C ILE A 34 -5.67 -6.01 15.86
N GLY A 35 -4.89 -7.06 15.57
CA GLY A 35 -4.17 -7.23 14.31
C GLY A 35 -5.10 -7.34 13.10
N ASP A 36 -6.26 -8.00 13.26
CA ASP A 36 -7.26 -8.17 12.19
C ASP A 36 -8.34 -7.07 12.14
N GLY A 37 -8.20 -6.01 12.96
CA GLY A 37 -9.08 -4.84 12.92
C GLY A 37 -10.47 -5.04 13.54
N ARG A 38 -10.83 -6.25 13.99
CA ARG A 38 -12.10 -6.48 14.72
C ARG A 38 -12.17 -5.66 16.01
N ILE A 39 -11.02 -5.32 16.60
CA ILE A 39 -10.85 -4.23 17.56
C ILE A 39 -9.98 -3.17 16.89
N ALA A 40 -10.59 -2.04 16.51
CA ALA A 40 -9.89 -0.95 15.83
C ALA A 40 -8.70 -0.39 16.63
N VAL A 41 -7.69 0.12 15.92
CA VAL A 41 -6.53 0.81 16.50
C VAL A 41 -6.95 2.10 17.21
N ASP A 42 -6.19 2.53 18.23
CA ASP A 42 -6.49 3.70 19.06
C ASP A 42 -7.82 3.59 19.85
N THR A 43 -8.35 2.37 19.98
CA THR A 43 -9.54 2.10 20.77
C THR A 43 -9.14 1.84 22.22
N ARG A 44 -9.81 2.50 23.17
CA ARG A 44 -9.65 2.23 24.59
C ARG A 44 -10.21 0.85 24.91
N LEU A 45 -9.35 -0.05 25.39
CA LEU A 45 -9.75 -1.34 25.92
C LEU A 45 -10.50 -1.17 27.26
N PRO A 46 -11.38 -2.13 27.62
CA PRO A 46 -12.08 -2.12 28.91
C PRO A 46 -11.09 -2.18 30.07
N SER A 47 -11.50 -1.71 31.23
CA SER A 47 -10.67 -1.86 32.44
C SER A 47 -10.48 -3.33 32.80
N GLU A 48 -9.35 -3.64 33.47
CA GLU A 48 -9.08 -5.01 33.95
C GLU A 48 -10.25 -5.57 34.75
N ARG A 49 -10.90 -4.72 35.57
CA ARG A 49 -12.03 -5.11 36.43
C ARG A 49 -13.25 -5.49 35.60
N GLU A 50 -13.59 -4.70 34.58
CA GLU A 50 -14.74 -4.96 33.71
C GLU A 50 -14.54 -6.22 32.87
N LEU A 51 -13.33 -6.40 32.33
CA LEU A 51 -13.02 -7.55 31.49
C LEU A 51 -12.94 -8.86 32.30
N THR A 52 -12.41 -8.79 33.53
CA THR A 52 -12.39 -9.91 34.49
C THR A 52 -13.81 -10.42 34.76
N ALA A 53 -14.74 -9.51 35.08
CA ALA A 53 -16.12 -9.87 35.39
C ALA A 53 -16.86 -10.47 34.18
N THR A 54 -16.57 -9.98 32.98
CA THR A 54 -17.27 -10.40 31.76
C THR A 54 -16.76 -11.74 31.22
N LEU A 55 -15.44 -12.00 31.24
CA LEU A 55 -14.84 -13.24 30.72
C LEU A 55 -14.80 -14.39 31.73
N GLY A 56 -15.12 -14.13 33.01
CA GLY A 56 -15.07 -15.14 34.06
C GLY A 56 -13.66 -15.70 34.31
N VAL A 57 -12.63 -14.87 34.15
CA VAL A 57 -11.22 -15.22 34.39
C VAL A 57 -10.67 -14.51 35.62
N SER A 58 -9.48 -14.90 36.11
CA SER A 58 -8.84 -14.21 37.22
C SER A 58 -8.34 -12.82 36.80
N ARG A 59 -8.29 -11.86 37.74
CA ARG A 59 -7.72 -10.53 37.46
C ARG A 59 -6.26 -10.64 37.01
N THR A 60 -5.48 -11.54 37.61
CA THR A 60 -4.10 -11.82 37.22
C THR A 60 -4.00 -12.28 35.76
N THR A 61 -4.98 -13.03 35.26
CA THR A 61 -5.06 -13.44 33.84
C THR A 61 -5.18 -12.22 32.93
N VAL A 62 -6.11 -11.30 33.22
CA VAL A 62 -6.32 -10.09 32.41
C VAL A 62 -5.11 -9.17 32.49
N THR A 63 -4.55 -8.95 33.69
CA THR A 63 -3.35 -8.13 33.87
C THR A 63 -2.16 -8.70 33.09
N ARG A 64 -1.92 -10.02 33.14
CA ARG A 64 -0.85 -10.66 32.37
C ARG A 64 -1.11 -10.64 30.87
N ALA A 65 -2.36 -10.80 30.43
CA ALA A 65 -2.71 -10.69 29.02
C ALA A 65 -2.50 -9.26 28.50
N TYR A 66 -2.94 -8.25 29.26
CA TYR A 66 -2.73 -6.84 28.93
C TYR A 66 -1.24 -6.48 28.91
N ALA A 67 -0.46 -7.00 29.85
CA ALA A 67 0.99 -6.84 29.86
C ALA A 67 1.63 -7.50 28.62
N ALA A 68 1.20 -8.70 28.24
CA ALA A 68 1.70 -9.42 27.07
C ALA A 68 1.39 -8.69 25.75
N ILE A 69 0.17 -8.17 25.57
CA ILE A 69 -0.16 -7.38 24.36
C ILE A 69 0.52 -6.00 24.38
N GLN A 70 0.82 -5.43 25.54
CA GLN A 70 1.62 -4.19 25.65
C GLN A 70 3.07 -4.43 25.28
N GLU A 71 3.67 -5.49 25.82
CA GLU A 71 5.03 -5.94 25.51
C GLU A 71 5.16 -6.32 24.02
N GLY A 72 4.15 -7.00 23.48
CA GLY A 72 4.04 -7.32 22.07
C GLY A 72 3.86 -6.11 21.17
N GLY A 73 3.49 -4.94 21.70
CA GLY A 73 3.27 -3.69 20.95
C GLY A 73 1.84 -3.50 20.41
N TYR A 74 0.91 -4.38 20.77
CA TYR A 74 -0.51 -4.34 20.38
C TYR A 74 -1.38 -3.47 21.33
N ALA A 75 -0.79 -2.94 22.40
CA ALA A 75 -1.45 -1.96 23.25
C ALA A 75 -0.45 -1.00 23.91
N GLU A 76 -0.94 0.15 24.34
CA GLU A 76 -0.18 1.14 25.08
C GLU A 76 -0.99 1.61 26.30
N ALA A 77 -0.38 1.55 27.49
CA ALA A 77 -0.98 2.11 28.70
C ALA A 77 -0.71 3.62 28.78
N ARG A 78 -1.76 4.43 28.85
CA ARG A 78 -1.66 5.88 29.08
C ARG A 78 -2.05 6.20 30.52
N ARG A 79 -1.13 6.82 31.26
CA ARG A 79 -1.31 7.13 32.69
C ARG A 79 -2.61 7.95 32.89
N GLY A 80 -3.54 7.43 33.69
CA GLY A 80 -4.83 8.07 33.98
C GLY A 80 -5.91 7.95 32.89
N ALA A 81 -5.58 7.44 31.69
CA ALA A 81 -6.51 7.37 30.55
C ALA A 81 -6.89 5.93 30.15
N GLY A 82 -6.17 4.92 30.64
CA GLY A 82 -6.42 3.50 30.37
C GLY A 82 -5.48 2.88 29.34
N THR A 83 -5.80 1.68 28.87
CA THR A 83 -5.03 0.94 27.87
C THR A 83 -5.68 1.13 26.50
N PHE A 84 -4.89 1.50 25.50
CA PHE A 84 -5.35 1.75 24.13
C PHE A 84 -4.71 0.75 23.17
N THR A 85 -5.48 0.24 22.22
CA THR A 85 -4.97 -0.68 21.20
C THR A 85 -3.96 0.01 20.28
N ARG A 86 -2.94 -0.76 19.89
CA ARG A 86 -1.88 -0.40 18.96
C ARG A 86 -1.66 -1.57 18.02
N VAL A 87 -0.88 -1.35 16.98
CA VAL A 87 -0.26 -2.43 16.23
C VAL A 87 1.25 -2.24 16.40
N PRO A 88 2.04 -3.30 16.61
CA PRO A 88 3.49 -3.19 16.72
C PRO A 88 4.05 -2.54 15.45
N GLY A 89 4.96 -1.59 15.62
CA GLY A 89 5.35 -0.70 14.53
C GLY A 89 4.40 0.50 14.35
N GLY A 90 3.38 0.71 15.19
CA GLY A 90 2.40 1.78 15.00
C GLY A 90 1.64 1.67 13.67
N ARG A 91 0.79 2.65 13.36
CA ARG A 91 0.24 2.79 11.98
C ARG A 91 1.33 3.10 10.96
N SER A 92 2.51 3.56 11.43
CA SER A 92 3.47 4.33 10.64
C SER A 92 4.90 3.78 10.66
N ARG A 93 5.42 3.10 11.70
CA ARG A 93 6.87 2.77 11.80
C ARG A 93 7.39 1.80 10.73
N ALA A 94 6.54 0.92 10.17
CA ALA A 94 6.95 0.14 8.99
C ALA A 94 7.14 1.06 7.77
N HIS A 95 6.33 2.11 7.62
CA HIS A 95 6.48 3.12 6.55
C HIS A 95 7.57 4.15 6.82
N ASP A 96 7.69 4.62 8.05
CA ASP A 96 8.60 5.71 8.44
C ASP A 96 10.07 5.32 8.23
N ARG A 97 10.38 4.02 8.24
CA ARG A 97 11.73 3.47 8.02
C ARG A 97 11.96 2.95 6.61
N ALA A 98 10.93 2.83 5.76
CA ALA A 98 11.03 2.23 4.42
C ALA A 98 11.95 3.00 3.46
N LEU A 99 12.26 4.26 3.76
CA LEU A 99 13.03 5.17 2.91
C LEU A 99 14.24 5.79 3.63
N LEU A 100 14.52 5.37 4.87
CA LEU A 100 15.68 5.88 5.61
C LEU A 100 16.91 5.03 5.23
N PRO A 101 18.01 5.64 4.73
CA PRO A 101 19.26 4.94 4.56
C PRO A 101 19.67 4.37 5.92
N ARG A 102 19.83 3.04 6.01
CA ARG A 102 20.36 2.42 7.22
C ARG A 102 21.88 2.52 7.16
N PRO A 103 22.53 3.28 8.07
CA PRO A 103 23.98 3.26 8.15
C PRO A 103 24.41 1.88 8.68
N GLY A 104 25.20 1.13 7.91
CA GLY A 104 26.12 0.17 8.51
C GLY A 104 25.92 -1.34 8.34
N ASP A 105 24.87 -1.86 7.68
CA ASP A 105 24.77 -3.31 7.43
C ASP A 105 24.68 -3.62 5.94
N GLY A 106 25.82 -3.95 5.33
CA GLY A 106 25.89 -4.47 3.95
C GLY A 106 25.20 -5.83 3.75
N ASP A 107 24.58 -6.38 4.80
CA ASP A 107 23.91 -7.68 4.85
C ASP A 107 22.38 -7.59 4.99
N ALA A 108 21.82 -6.37 5.05
CA ALA A 108 20.36 -6.18 5.14
C ALA A 108 19.68 -6.19 3.76
N ILE A 109 18.64 -6.99 3.60
CA ILE A 109 17.80 -7.09 2.40
C ILE A 109 16.49 -6.35 2.66
N ASP A 110 16.36 -5.15 2.08
CA ASP A 110 15.16 -4.33 2.19
C ASP A 110 14.12 -4.71 1.12
N LEU A 111 13.05 -5.36 1.58
CA LEU A 111 11.86 -5.75 0.82
C LEU A 111 10.62 -4.98 1.27
N ASN A 112 10.79 -3.86 1.96
CA ASN A 112 9.68 -3.02 2.39
C ASN A 112 9.18 -2.16 1.23
N CYS A 113 10.10 -1.61 0.43
CA CYS A 113 9.74 -0.79 -0.73
C CYS A 113 9.65 -1.64 -2.01
N ALA A 114 8.46 -1.71 -2.64
CA ALA A 114 8.32 -2.27 -3.99
C ALA A 114 8.77 -1.22 -5.03
N ALA A 115 10.07 -0.97 -5.12
CA ALA A 115 10.65 -0.07 -6.09
C ALA A 115 11.80 -0.78 -6.82
N PRO A 116 11.70 -0.99 -8.14
CA PRO A 116 12.79 -1.60 -8.90
C PRO A 116 13.98 -0.65 -9.01
N SER A 117 15.17 -1.24 -9.13
CA SER A 117 16.35 -0.53 -9.61
C SER A 117 16.13 0.04 -11.01
N ALA A 118 16.87 1.09 -11.34
CA ALA A 118 16.84 1.71 -12.66
C ALA A 118 17.15 0.65 -13.75
N PRO A 119 16.34 0.56 -14.82
CA PRO A 119 16.69 -0.23 -15.99
C PRO A 119 17.91 0.39 -16.69
N PRO A 120 18.60 -0.39 -17.54
CA PRO A 120 19.62 0.16 -18.44
C PRO A 120 19.05 1.33 -19.26
N GLY A 121 19.91 2.31 -19.55
CA GLY A 121 19.54 3.48 -20.36
C GLY A 121 19.11 4.72 -19.58
N ILE A 122 18.77 4.62 -18.28
CA ILE A 122 18.39 5.79 -17.48
C ILE A 122 19.50 6.85 -17.45
N ALA A 123 20.76 6.46 -17.20
CA ALA A 123 21.89 7.41 -17.18
C ALA A 123 22.09 8.13 -18.53
N ARG A 124 21.90 7.40 -19.64
CA ARG A 124 21.95 7.97 -20.99
C ARG A 124 20.82 8.99 -21.19
N ALA A 125 19.59 8.67 -20.76
CA ALA A 125 18.46 9.58 -20.84
C ALA A 125 18.70 10.90 -20.08
N TYR A 126 19.33 10.85 -18.89
CA TYR A 126 19.75 12.06 -18.16
C TYR A 126 20.81 12.86 -18.92
N ALA A 127 21.84 12.20 -19.45
CA ALA A 127 22.90 12.89 -20.19
C ALA A 127 22.36 13.60 -21.44
N GLU A 128 21.43 12.96 -22.16
CA GLU A 128 20.80 13.53 -23.34
C GLU A 128 19.83 14.66 -22.97
N ALA A 129 18.97 14.48 -21.94
CA ALA A 129 18.04 15.51 -21.50
C ALA A 129 18.74 16.78 -20.98
N ALA A 130 19.95 16.66 -20.44
CA ALA A 130 20.75 17.81 -20.03
C ALA A 130 21.11 18.72 -21.22
N ALA A 131 21.21 18.18 -22.44
CA ALA A 131 21.45 18.96 -23.65
C ALA A 131 20.23 19.80 -24.08
N ASP A 132 19.02 19.40 -23.68
CA ASP A 132 17.77 20.10 -23.98
C ASP A 132 17.48 21.24 -22.96
N LEU A 133 18.13 21.20 -21.79
CA LEU A 133 17.92 22.16 -20.69
C LEU A 133 18.15 23.64 -21.06
N PRO A 134 19.14 24.04 -21.89
CA PRO A 134 19.36 25.44 -22.25
C PRO A 134 18.13 26.16 -22.80
N ALA A 135 17.20 25.44 -23.46
CA ALA A 135 15.96 26.02 -23.98
C ALA A 135 15.03 26.58 -22.89
N TYR A 136 15.19 26.13 -21.64
CA TYR A 136 14.33 26.49 -20.51
C TYR A 136 15.00 27.45 -19.51
N LEU A 137 16.30 27.74 -19.69
CA LEU A 137 17.06 28.61 -18.79
C LEU A 137 16.77 30.12 -18.98
N GLY A 138 16.13 30.49 -20.09
CA GLY A 138 15.75 31.88 -20.38
C GLY A 138 14.49 32.36 -19.66
N GLY A 139 13.71 31.45 -19.06
CA GLY A 139 12.48 31.76 -18.33
C GLY A 139 12.62 31.52 -16.82
N HIS A 140 11.50 31.65 -16.09
CA HIS A 140 11.47 31.36 -14.65
C HIS A 140 11.44 29.85 -14.31
N GLY A 141 11.23 28.99 -15.32
CA GLY A 141 11.25 27.53 -15.16
C GLY A 141 10.06 26.94 -14.40
N TYR A 142 8.98 27.70 -14.19
CA TYR A 142 7.77 27.20 -13.52
C TYR A 142 6.74 26.76 -14.56
N PHE A 143 6.34 25.50 -14.45
CA PHE A 143 5.34 24.88 -15.29
C PHE A 143 4.33 24.15 -14.39
N PRO A 144 3.32 24.84 -13.84
CA PRO A 144 2.40 24.24 -12.87
C PRO A 144 1.64 23.02 -13.42
N ALA A 145 1.34 23.01 -14.72
CA ALA A 145 0.76 21.86 -15.41
C ALA A 145 1.81 20.86 -15.95
N GLY A 146 3.08 21.26 -16.04
CA GLY A 146 4.15 20.51 -16.68
C GLY A 146 4.59 21.08 -18.03
N LEU A 147 5.67 20.52 -18.56
CA LEU A 147 6.19 20.86 -19.87
C LEU A 147 5.22 20.40 -20.98
N PRO A 148 4.92 21.24 -22.00
CA PRO A 148 3.97 20.89 -23.06
C PRO A 148 4.30 19.58 -23.79
N GLU A 149 5.58 19.33 -24.09
CA GLU A 149 6.07 18.12 -24.74
C GLU A 149 5.87 16.87 -23.88
N LEU A 150 6.01 16.97 -22.55
CA LEU A 150 5.73 15.85 -21.66
C LEU A 150 4.23 15.61 -21.53
N GLN A 151 3.42 16.68 -21.42
CA GLN A 151 1.96 16.56 -21.43
C GLN A 151 1.49 15.87 -22.72
N ALA A 152 2.05 16.23 -23.87
CA ALA A 152 1.75 15.61 -25.16
C ALA A 152 2.18 14.14 -25.21
N ALA A 153 3.37 13.78 -24.72
CA ALA A 153 3.83 12.40 -24.67
C ALA A 153 2.94 11.53 -23.77
N VAL A 154 2.52 12.03 -22.60
CA VAL A 154 1.61 11.33 -21.70
C VAL A 154 0.21 11.19 -22.32
N ALA A 155 -0.31 12.24 -22.96
CA ALA A 155 -1.58 12.20 -23.66
C ALA A 155 -1.58 11.15 -24.78
N ALA A 156 -0.54 11.14 -25.62
CA ALA A 156 -0.36 10.14 -26.68
C ALA A 156 -0.28 8.71 -26.12
N ALA A 157 0.32 8.51 -24.94
CA ALA A 157 0.35 7.20 -24.28
C ALA A 157 -1.04 6.72 -23.84
N TYR A 158 -1.94 7.63 -23.44
CA TYR A 158 -3.36 7.28 -23.18
C TYR A 158 -4.12 7.01 -24.48
N ASP A 159 -3.89 7.81 -25.53
CA ASP A 159 -4.50 7.59 -26.86
C ASP A 159 -4.16 6.20 -27.41
N ALA A 160 -2.90 5.80 -27.34
CA ALA A 160 -2.43 4.48 -27.78
C ALA A 160 -3.09 3.32 -27.00
N ARG A 161 -3.57 3.58 -25.78
CA ARG A 161 -4.31 2.63 -24.94
C ARG A 161 -5.82 2.68 -25.15
N GLY A 162 -6.31 3.49 -26.11
CA GLY A 162 -7.72 3.63 -26.44
C GLY A 162 -8.49 4.62 -25.58
N LEU A 163 -7.81 5.59 -24.95
CA LEU A 163 -8.43 6.69 -24.22
C LEU A 163 -8.03 8.04 -24.85
N PRO A 164 -8.87 8.61 -25.74
CA PRO A 164 -8.66 9.94 -26.29
C PRO A 164 -8.37 10.97 -25.19
N THR A 165 -7.20 11.60 -25.28
CA THR A 165 -6.67 12.52 -24.27
C THR A 165 -5.90 13.64 -24.96
N THR A 166 -6.21 14.90 -24.63
CA THR A 166 -5.42 16.04 -25.09
C THR A 166 -4.39 16.47 -24.04
N PRO A 167 -3.30 17.17 -24.42
CA PRO A 167 -2.25 17.57 -23.48
C PRO A 167 -2.75 18.40 -22.30
N ASP A 168 -3.75 19.25 -22.50
CA ASP A 168 -4.33 20.11 -21.45
C ASP A 168 -5.22 19.35 -20.45
N GLN A 169 -5.48 18.06 -20.66
CA GLN A 169 -6.07 17.14 -19.68
C GLN A 169 -5.03 16.52 -18.73
N VAL A 170 -3.75 16.79 -18.95
CA VAL A 170 -2.63 16.21 -18.20
C VAL A 170 -1.98 17.25 -17.32
N MET A 171 -1.72 16.91 -16.05
CA MET A 171 -0.90 17.70 -15.12
C MET A 171 0.25 16.86 -14.60
N ILE A 172 1.48 17.32 -14.78
CA ILE A 172 2.69 16.63 -14.30
C ILE A 172 2.94 16.94 -12.81
N THR A 173 3.37 15.93 -12.06
CA THR A 173 3.59 16.03 -10.61
C THR A 173 4.94 15.45 -10.19
N PRO A 174 5.55 15.94 -9.08
CA PRO A 174 6.67 15.32 -8.35
C PRO A 174 6.34 13.95 -7.74
N GLY A 175 5.82 13.04 -8.55
CA GLY A 175 5.38 11.71 -8.16
C GLY A 175 3.88 11.59 -7.92
N ALA A 176 3.42 10.34 -7.89
CA ALA A 176 2.02 9.97 -7.71
C ALA A 176 1.44 10.36 -6.33
N LEU A 177 2.27 10.45 -5.29
CA LEU A 177 1.82 10.89 -3.97
C LEU A 177 1.36 12.35 -3.98
N THR A 178 2.13 13.23 -4.62
CA THR A 178 1.73 14.62 -4.83
C THR A 178 0.48 14.71 -5.69
N ALA A 179 0.35 13.86 -6.72
CA ALA A 179 -0.89 13.78 -7.51
C ALA A 179 -2.10 13.42 -6.63
N GLY A 180 -1.98 12.39 -5.78
CA GLY A 180 -3.02 12.02 -4.83
C GLY A 180 -3.38 13.14 -3.86
N ALA A 181 -2.39 13.86 -3.34
CA ALA A 181 -2.60 15.01 -2.46
C ALA A 181 -3.35 16.16 -3.16
N VAL A 182 -2.97 16.49 -4.40
CA VAL A 182 -3.67 17.50 -5.23
C VAL A 182 -5.12 17.07 -5.46
N VAL A 183 -5.37 15.80 -5.80
CA VAL A 183 -6.73 15.28 -6.01
C VAL A 183 -7.55 15.33 -4.73
N ALA A 184 -6.98 14.91 -3.59
CA ALA A 184 -7.66 14.94 -2.31
C ALA A 184 -8.01 16.38 -1.91
N GLN A 185 -7.04 17.30 -1.97
CA GLN A 185 -7.27 18.72 -1.68
C GLN A 185 -8.30 19.35 -2.63
N ALA A 186 -8.25 18.98 -3.92
CA ALA A 186 -9.20 19.47 -4.89
C ALA A 186 -10.60 18.94 -4.58
N PHE A 187 -10.81 17.64 -4.38
CA PHE A 187 -12.12 17.00 -4.49
C PHE A 187 -12.73 16.46 -3.18
N THR A 188 -12.03 16.55 -2.06
CA THR A 188 -12.55 16.15 -0.74
C THR A 188 -12.69 17.35 0.19
N SER A 189 -13.58 17.21 1.17
CA SER A 189 -13.67 18.09 2.34
C SER A 189 -13.67 17.27 3.63
N PRO A 190 -13.31 17.85 4.78
CA PRO A 190 -13.35 17.15 6.06
C PRO A 190 -14.71 16.50 6.31
N GLY A 191 -14.71 15.18 6.56
CA GLY A 191 -15.92 14.39 6.77
C GLY A 191 -16.49 13.72 5.52
N ASP A 192 -16.05 14.10 4.31
CA ASP A 192 -16.45 13.41 3.08
C ASP A 192 -16.07 11.93 3.14
N ARG A 193 -16.97 11.08 2.66
CA ARG A 193 -16.72 9.65 2.55
C ARG A 193 -15.95 9.34 1.28
N VAL A 194 -14.89 8.55 1.39
CA VAL A 194 -14.11 8.06 0.25
C VAL A 194 -14.04 6.56 0.32
N LEU A 195 -14.57 5.89 -0.70
CA LEU A 195 -14.40 4.45 -0.84
C LEU A 195 -12.95 4.14 -1.18
N VAL A 196 -12.37 3.18 -0.48
CA VAL A 196 -11.01 2.70 -0.74
C VAL A 196 -11.02 1.18 -0.75
N GLU A 197 -10.23 0.57 -1.61
CA GLU A 197 -9.99 -0.86 -1.55
C GLU A 197 -9.34 -1.26 -0.22
N SER A 198 -9.54 -2.50 0.22
CA SER A 198 -8.85 -3.09 1.36
C SER A 198 -8.56 -4.56 1.05
N PRO A 199 -7.28 -4.97 0.96
CA PRO A 199 -6.09 -4.15 1.15
C PRO A 199 -5.88 -3.10 0.05
N THR A 200 -5.07 -2.07 0.32
CA THR A 200 -4.71 -1.03 -0.66
C THR A 200 -3.34 -0.40 -0.38
N TYR A 201 -2.92 0.54 -1.21
CA TYR A 201 -1.69 1.30 -1.03
C TYR A 201 -1.79 2.26 0.18
N PRO A 202 -1.00 2.07 1.24
CA PRO A 202 -1.15 2.82 2.50
C PRO A 202 -1.04 4.33 2.35
N ASN A 203 -0.08 4.81 1.57
CA ASN A 203 0.12 6.25 1.42
C ASN A 203 -1.09 6.95 0.77
N ALA A 204 -1.89 6.24 -0.03
CA ALA A 204 -3.15 6.77 -0.55
C ALA A 204 -4.17 6.96 0.59
N THR A 205 -4.31 5.96 1.47
CA THR A 205 -5.20 6.06 2.64
C THR A 205 -4.77 7.18 3.59
N ASP A 206 -3.47 7.37 3.76
CA ASP A 206 -2.96 8.45 4.60
C ASP A 206 -3.18 9.81 3.97
N ALA A 207 -2.92 9.99 2.67
CA ALA A 207 -3.22 11.25 1.98
C ALA A 207 -4.70 11.64 2.12
N LEU A 208 -5.61 10.68 1.97
CA LEU A 208 -7.05 10.90 2.13
C LEU A 208 -7.43 11.26 3.57
N ARG A 209 -6.84 10.59 4.58
CA ARG A 209 -7.07 10.91 5.99
C ARG A 209 -6.52 12.29 6.37
N HIS A 210 -5.35 12.67 5.85
CA HIS A 210 -4.78 14.01 6.07
C HIS A 210 -5.66 15.11 5.48
N ALA A 211 -6.36 14.84 4.38
CA ALA A 211 -7.39 15.73 3.82
C ALA A 211 -8.70 15.75 4.65
N GLY A 212 -8.81 14.94 5.71
CA GLY A 212 -9.97 14.86 6.59
C GLY A 212 -11.06 13.90 6.12
N ALA A 213 -10.81 13.07 5.10
CA ALA A 213 -11.79 12.12 4.59
C ALA A 213 -12.06 10.97 5.57
N ARG A 214 -13.29 10.45 5.53
CA ARG A 214 -13.69 9.21 6.19
C ARG A 214 -13.60 8.06 5.18
N LEU A 215 -12.76 7.09 5.46
CA LEU A 215 -12.57 5.95 4.56
C LEU A 215 -13.77 4.99 4.69
N VAL A 216 -14.21 4.47 3.56
CA VAL A 216 -15.20 3.38 3.47
C VAL A 216 -14.49 2.21 2.82
N PRO A 217 -14.07 1.19 3.58
CA PRO A 217 -13.34 0.07 3.02
C PRO A 217 -14.24 -0.77 2.11
N SER A 218 -13.68 -1.20 0.98
CA SER A 218 -14.26 -2.18 0.07
C SER A 218 -13.29 -3.35 -0.07
N ALA A 219 -13.72 -4.55 0.30
CA ALA A 219 -12.86 -5.72 0.26
C ALA A 219 -12.39 -6.02 -1.17
N VAL A 220 -11.10 -6.37 -1.29
CA VAL A 220 -10.56 -7.10 -2.44
C VAL A 220 -10.20 -8.48 -1.91
N ASP A 221 -11.03 -9.45 -2.27
CA ASP A 221 -10.90 -10.83 -1.83
C ASP A 221 -9.74 -11.53 -2.55
N PRO A 222 -9.30 -12.71 -2.07
CA PRO A 222 -8.31 -13.52 -2.76
C PRO A 222 -8.64 -13.80 -4.23
N ASP A 223 -9.93 -13.81 -4.59
CA ASP A 223 -10.41 -14.04 -5.96
C ASP A 223 -10.73 -12.75 -6.75
N GLY A 224 -10.54 -11.56 -6.15
CA GLY A 224 -10.74 -10.27 -6.80
C GLY A 224 -11.80 -9.39 -6.15
N TRP A 225 -12.49 -8.59 -6.97
CA TRP A 225 -13.53 -7.67 -6.53
C TRP A 225 -14.90 -8.35 -6.54
N ASP A 226 -15.60 -8.30 -5.40
CA ASP A 226 -17.05 -8.57 -5.33
C ASP A 226 -17.82 -7.30 -5.74
N LEU A 227 -18.21 -7.23 -7.02
CA LEU A 227 -18.87 -6.06 -7.59
C LEU A 227 -20.28 -5.85 -7.04
N ASP A 228 -20.98 -6.90 -6.60
CA ASP A 228 -22.30 -6.81 -5.97
C ASP A 228 -22.21 -6.19 -4.57
N ALA A 229 -21.20 -6.61 -3.78
CA ALA A 229 -20.93 -6.02 -2.48
C ALA A 229 -20.47 -4.56 -2.59
N ILE A 230 -19.63 -4.25 -3.58
CA ILE A 230 -19.24 -2.88 -3.93
C ILE A 230 -20.48 -2.05 -4.28
N ALA A 231 -21.37 -2.59 -5.10
CA ALA A 231 -22.61 -1.94 -5.49
C ALA A 231 -23.48 -1.59 -4.28
N ALA A 232 -23.64 -2.52 -3.34
CA ALA A 232 -24.39 -2.31 -2.11
C ALA A 232 -23.75 -1.22 -1.26
N THR A 233 -22.43 -1.25 -1.11
CA THR A 233 -21.66 -0.26 -0.34
C THR A 233 -21.79 1.14 -0.94
N LEU A 234 -21.66 1.28 -2.26
CA LEU A 234 -21.84 2.55 -2.97
C LEU A 234 -23.25 3.11 -2.79
N ARG A 235 -24.29 2.28 -2.85
CA ARG A 235 -25.68 2.71 -2.61
C ARG A 235 -25.91 3.16 -1.17
N GLN A 236 -25.36 2.45 -0.20
CA GLN A 236 -25.58 2.73 1.23
C GLN A 236 -24.80 3.96 1.71
N THR A 237 -23.57 4.12 1.20
CA THR A 237 -22.64 5.14 1.70
C THR A 237 -22.53 6.36 0.80
N ALA A 238 -22.92 6.28 -0.48
CA ALA A 238 -22.83 7.37 -1.46
C ALA A 238 -21.54 8.19 -1.30
N PRO A 239 -20.35 7.56 -1.44
CA PRO A 239 -19.08 8.22 -1.19
C PRO A 239 -18.81 9.27 -2.27
N ARG A 240 -18.09 10.32 -1.88
CA ARG A 240 -17.71 11.41 -2.79
C ARG A 240 -16.75 10.91 -3.86
N LEU A 241 -15.73 10.15 -3.44
CA LEU A 241 -14.72 9.55 -4.29
C LEU A 241 -14.63 8.04 -4.06
N ALA A 242 -14.11 7.32 -5.04
CA ALA A 242 -13.62 5.96 -4.91
C ALA A 242 -12.17 5.90 -5.39
N TYR A 243 -11.22 5.50 -4.52
CA TYR A 243 -9.82 5.28 -4.88
C TYR A 243 -9.61 3.82 -5.26
N LEU A 244 -9.20 3.57 -6.50
CA LEU A 244 -9.12 2.24 -7.11
C LEU A 244 -7.73 1.96 -7.67
N ILE A 245 -7.30 0.70 -7.64
CA ILE A 245 -6.04 0.23 -8.25
C ILE A 245 -6.35 -0.96 -9.18
N PRO A 246 -6.89 -0.72 -10.39
CA PRO A 246 -7.39 -1.78 -11.26
C PRO A 246 -6.27 -2.56 -11.98
N ASP A 247 -5.07 -1.98 -12.06
CA ASP A 247 -3.91 -2.56 -12.75
C ASP A 247 -2.91 -3.12 -11.73
N PHE A 248 -2.83 -4.44 -11.61
CA PHE A 248 -1.95 -5.14 -10.67
C PHE A 248 -2.04 -4.55 -9.26
N GLN A 249 -3.25 -4.65 -8.71
CA GLN A 249 -3.73 -4.09 -7.47
C GLN A 249 -2.69 -4.26 -6.37
N ASN A 250 -2.30 -3.17 -5.71
CA ASN A 250 -1.32 -3.23 -4.62
C ASN A 250 -2.05 -3.47 -3.29
N PRO A 251 -1.83 -4.60 -2.58
CA PRO A 251 -0.75 -5.58 -2.76
C PRO A 251 -1.10 -6.87 -3.51
N THR A 252 -2.36 -7.14 -3.84
CA THR A 252 -2.84 -8.48 -4.25
C THR A 252 -2.32 -8.98 -5.59
N GLY A 253 -1.92 -8.08 -6.49
CA GLY A 253 -1.47 -8.37 -7.85
C GLY A 253 -2.61 -8.58 -8.85
N HIS A 254 -3.87 -8.42 -8.43
CA HIS A 254 -5.04 -8.64 -9.28
C HIS A 254 -5.15 -7.62 -10.42
N LEU A 255 -5.68 -8.05 -11.56
CA LEU A 255 -5.90 -7.22 -12.73
C LEU A 255 -7.40 -7.21 -13.07
N MET A 256 -8.02 -6.04 -12.99
CA MET A 256 -9.44 -5.85 -13.31
C MET A 256 -9.65 -5.90 -14.83
N THR A 257 -10.50 -6.82 -15.28
CA THR A 257 -10.88 -6.98 -16.70
C THR A 257 -11.73 -5.81 -17.22
N ASP A 258 -11.83 -5.62 -18.54
CA ASP A 258 -12.71 -4.60 -19.13
C ASP A 258 -14.17 -4.77 -18.71
N ALA A 259 -14.68 -6.00 -18.61
CA ALA A 259 -16.05 -6.28 -18.15
C ALA A 259 -16.27 -5.83 -16.69
N GLN A 260 -15.33 -6.14 -15.81
CA GLN A 260 -15.38 -5.69 -14.42
C GLN A 260 -15.28 -4.16 -14.31
N ARG A 261 -14.44 -3.51 -15.15
CA ARG A 261 -14.33 -2.04 -15.20
C ARG A 261 -15.64 -1.39 -15.65
N GLU A 262 -16.29 -1.96 -16.67
CA GLU A 262 -17.58 -1.46 -17.18
C GLU A 262 -18.69 -1.57 -16.12
N GLU A 263 -18.76 -2.71 -15.43
CA GLU A 263 -19.71 -2.95 -14.35
C GLU A 263 -19.46 -2.00 -13.17
N TYR A 264 -18.21 -1.90 -12.68
CA TYR A 264 -17.85 -0.98 -11.61
C TYR A 264 -18.16 0.48 -12.01
N ALA A 265 -17.78 0.90 -13.22
CA ALA A 265 -18.12 2.22 -13.76
C ALA A 265 -19.64 2.49 -13.74
N ALA A 266 -20.47 1.49 -14.03
CA ALA A 266 -21.92 1.63 -13.93
C ALA A 266 -22.40 1.83 -12.48
N HIS A 267 -21.80 1.16 -11.50
CA HIS A 267 -22.11 1.39 -10.08
C HIS A 267 -21.73 2.80 -9.62
N LEU A 268 -20.54 3.27 -10.00
CA LEU A 268 -20.05 4.61 -9.67
C LEU A 268 -20.94 5.71 -10.26
N ARG A 269 -21.36 5.55 -11.52
CA ARG A 269 -22.31 6.48 -12.17
C ARG A 269 -23.62 6.57 -11.40
N ARG A 270 -24.19 5.43 -10.97
CA ARG A 270 -25.45 5.38 -10.23
C ARG A 270 -25.37 6.02 -8.85
N SER A 271 -24.21 5.99 -8.19
CA SER A 271 -24.00 6.62 -6.88
C SER A 271 -23.44 8.04 -6.96
N HIS A 272 -23.23 8.59 -8.17
CA HIS A 272 -22.55 9.86 -8.41
C HIS A 272 -21.17 9.95 -7.74
N THR A 273 -20.48 8.82 -7.63
CA THR A 273 -19.15 8.72 -7.03
C THR A 273 -18.09 8.92 -8.12
N THR A 274 -17.18 9.87 -7.93
CA THR A 274 -16.06 10.07 -8.87
C THR A 274 -14.95 9.05 -8.60
N ALA A 275 -14.48 8.34 -9.63
CA ALA A 275 -13.32 7.48 -9.52
C ALA A 275 -12.01 8.29 -9.52
N VAL A 276 -11.10 7.91 -8.63
CA VAL A 276 -9.68 8.27 -8.63
C VAL A 276 -8.90 6.98 -8.82
N VAL A 277 -8.26 6.83 -9.96
CA VAL A 277 -7.66 5.55 -10.37
C VAL A 277 -6.15 5.67 -10.36
N ASP A 278 -5.49 4.84 -9.57
CA ASP A 278 -4.04 4.69 -9.55
C ASP A 278 -3.61 3.68 -10.62
N GLU A 279 -2.94 4.17 -11.66
CA GLU A 279 -2.38 3.39 -12.75
C GLU A 279 -0.85 3.25 -12.64
N ALA A 280 -0.25 3.45 -11.45
CA ALA A 280 1.20 3.41 -11.28
C ALA A 280 1.85 2.07 -11.68
N HIS A 281 1.09 0.97 -11.69
CA HIS A 281 1.57 -0.35 -12.11
C HIS A 281 1.17 -0.73 -13.54
N GLN A 282 0.43 0.12 -14.27
CA GLN A 282 -0.17 -0.26 -15.55
C GLN A 282 0.83 -0.78 -16.58
N ALA A 283 2.04 -0.22 -16.62
CA ALA A 283 3.08 -0.64 -17.55
C ALA A 283 3.82 -1.93 -17.11
N LEU A 284 3.38 -2.62 -16.06
CA LEU A 284 4.09 -3.77 -15.46
C LEU A 284 3.42 -5.13 -15.75
N ALA A 285 2.83 -5.29 -16.93
CA ALA A 285 2.40 -6.60 -17.43
C ALA A 285 3.61 -7.47 -17.72
N LEU A 286 3.78 -8.56 -16.98
CA LEU A 286 4.96 -9.43 -17.09
C LEU A 286 4.74 -10.59 -18.04
N ASP A 287 3.52 -10.92 -18.44
CA ASP A 287 3.22 -12.04 -19.35
C ASP A 287 3.01 -11.60 -20.82
N GLY A 288 3.19 -10.32 -21.12
CA GLY A 288 3.01 -9.78 -22.48
C GLY A 288 1.56 -9.75 -22.95
N ARG A 289 0.59 -9.95 -22.05
CA ARG A 289 -0.83 -9.91 -22.38
C ARG A 289 -1.27 -8.54 -22.90
N ALA A 290 -2.36 -8.54 -23.65
CA ALA A 290 -3.12 -7.31 -23.89
C ALA A 290 -3.68 -6.78 -22.57
N MET A 291 -3.43 -5.51 -22.30
CA MET A 291 -3.93 -4.83 -21.11
C MET A 291 -5.37 -4.35 -21.33
N PRO A 292 -6.25 -4.43 -20.31
CA PRO A 292 -7.55 -3.79 -20.35
C PRO A 292 -7.43 -2.28 -20.61
N ARG A 293 -8.47 -1.68 -21.20
CA ARG A 293 -8.46 -0.24 -21.47
C ARG A 293 -8.40 0.57 -20.18
N PRO A 294 -7.83 1.80 -20.20
CA PRO A 294 -7.82 2.68 -19.03
C PRO A 294 -9.22 2.77 -18.39
N PHE A 295 -9.32 2.81 -17.07
CA PHE A 295 -10.63 2.81 -16.38
C PHE A 295 -11.50 4.00 -16.83
N ALA A 296 -10.87 5.13 -17.15
CA ALA A 296 -11.52 6.32 -17.69
C ALA A 296 -12.21 6.12 -19.05
N ALA A 297 -11.88 5.07 -19.82
CA ALA A 297 -12.60 4.70 -21.03
C ALA A 297 -14.00 4.14 -20.73
N HIS A 298 -14.20 3.61 -19.52
CA HIS A 298 -15.47 3.07 -19.03
C HIS A 298 -16.25 4.07 -18.19
N ALA A 299 -15.54 4.93 -17.46
CA ALA A 299 -16.08 6.05 -16.67
C ALA A 299 -15.39 7.37 -17.06
N PRO A 300 -15.91 8.13 -18.03
CA PRO A 300 -15.24 9.32 -18.59
C PRO A 300 -14.85 10.39 -17.55
N ASP A 301 -15.65 10.53 -16.48
CA ASP A 301 -15.45 11.47 -15.38
C ASP A 301 -14.26 11.13 -14.44
N THR A 302 -13.56 10.02 -14.70
CA THR A 302 -12.48 9.49 -13.86
C THR A 302 -11.26 10.41 -13.88
N ILE A 303 -10.67 10.59 -12.70
CA ILE A 303 -9.35 11.20 -12.52
C ILE A 303 -8.34 10.05 -12.41
N THR A 304 -7.32 10.03 -13.26
CA THR A 304 -6.28 8.99 -13.25
C THR A 304 -4.98 9.55 -12.73
N ILE A 305 -4.27 8.77 -11.89
CA ILE A 305 -2.94 9.07 -11.38
C ILE A 305 -1.96 8.07 -12.00
N GLY A 306 -1.00 8.58 -12.77
CA GLY A 306 0.09 7.79 -13.32
C GLY A 306 1.43 8.05 -12.63
N SER A 307 2.40 7.16 -12.88
CA SER A 307 3.72 7.23 -12.25
C SER A 307 4.80 6.66 -13.15
N ALA A 308 5.93 7.37 -13.24
CA ALA A 308 7.16 6.85 -13.85
C ALA A 308 7.98 6.00 -12.87
N SER A 309 7.67 6.08 -11.56
CA SER A 309 8.51 5.54 -10.48
C SER A 309 8.58 4.01 -10.43
N LYS A 310 7.62 3.33 -11.07
CA LYS A 310 7.50 1.86 -11.06
C LYS A 310 7.94 1.24 -12.38
N SER A 311 7.58 1.89 -13.48
CA SER A 311 7.85 1.45 -14.85
C SER A 311 9.30 1.73 -15.27
N PHE A 312 9.86 2.86 -14.83
CA PHE A 312 11.22 3.27 -15.13
C PHE A 312 12.09 3.18 -13.88
N TRP A 313 12.08 4.19 -13.02
CA TRP A 313 12.97 4.20 -11.85
C TRP A 313 12.35 4.96 -10.70
N GLY A 314 12.43 4.38 -9.49
CA GLY A 314 11.96 5.02 -8.26
C GLY A 314 12.61 6.38 -8.00
N GLY A 315 13.79 6.66 -8.55
CA GLY A 315 14.52 7.92 -8.44
C GLY A 315 14.09 9.04 -9.42
N LEU A 316 13.38 8.73 -10.51
CA LEU A 316 12.91 9.75 -11.48
C LEU A 316 11.79 10.64 -10.90
N ARG A 317 11.11 10.18 -9.83
CA ARG A 317 10.13 10.94 -9.03
C ARG A 317 9.13 11.79 -9.81
N LEU A 318 8.66 11.29 -10.95
CA LEU A 318 7.57 11.91 -11.71
C LEU A 318 6.31 11.05 -11.68
N GLY A 319 5.18 11.74 -11.66
CA GLY A 319 3.85 11.22 -11.88
C GLY A 319 3.02 12.24 -12.64
N TRP A 320 1.76 11.91 -12.88
CA TRP A 320 0.84 12.82 -13.56
C TRP A 320 -0.60 12.54 -13.14
N ILE A 321 -1.43 13.55 -13.32
CA ILE A 321 -2.89 13.45 -13.26
C ILE A 321 -3.41 13.56 -14.68
N ARG A 322 -4.29 12.66 -15.10
CA ARG A 322 -5.18 12.84 -16.25
C ARG A 322 -6.58 13.08 -15.74
N ALA A 323 -7.25 14.13 -16.20
CA ALA A 323 -8.63 14.40 -15.83
C ALA A 323 -9.44 15.04 -16.98
N PRO A 324 -10.77 14.94 -16.96
CA PRO A 324 -11.65 15.75 -17.80
C PRO A 324 -11.33 17.25 -17.71
N HIS A 325 -11.51 17.99 -18.81
CA HIS A 325 -11.16 19.42 -18.89
C HIS A 325 -11.83 20.25 -17.79
N GLU A 326 -13.09 19.97 -17.47
CA GLU A 326 -13.86 20.70 -16.45
C GLU A 326 -13.30 20.52 -15.03
N ARG A 327 -12.41 19.54 -14.82
CA ARG A 327 -11.75 19.29 -13.54
C ARG A 327 -10.38 19.94 -13.43
N MET A 328 -9.76 20.30 -14.56
CA MET A 328 -8.38 20.79 -14.60
C MET A 328 -8.20 22.12 -13.87
N GLU A 329 -9.14 23.06 -13.98
CA GLU A 329 -9.06 24.35 -13.26
C GLU A 329 -9.01 24.16 -11.74
N ARG A 330 -9.82 23.23 -11.22
CA ARG A 330 -9.88 22.91 -9.79
C ARG A 330 -8.59 22.24 -9.32
N LEU A 331 -8.04 21.32 -10.12
CA LEU A 331 -6.74 20.69 -9.86
C LEU A 331 -5.61 21.72 -9.85
N THR A 332 -5.58 22.64 -10.81
CA THR A 332 -4.57 23.69 -10.90
C THR A 332 -4.59 24.60 -9.68
N ARG A 333 -5.77 25.02 -9.21
CA ARG A 333 -5.90 25.80 -7.97
C ARG A 333 -5.38 25.05 -6.74
N ALA A 334 -5.70 23.75 -6.61
CA ALA A 334 -5.19 22.94 -5.52
C ALA A 334 -3.66 22.83 -5.60
N ARG A 335 -3.11 22.56 -6.79
CA ARG A 335 -1.68 22.42 -7.01
C ARG A 335 -0.88 23.67 -6.63
N ILE A 336 -1.31 24.85 -7.07
CA ILE A 336 -0.59 26.11 -6.82
C ILE A 336 -0.43 26.41 -5.31
N SER A 337 -1.30 25.85 -4.46
CA SER A 337 -1.17 25.98 -3.00
C SER A 337 -0.14 25.05 -2.37
N LEU A 338 0.33 24.03 -3.10
CA LEU A 338 1.29 23.03 -2.64
C LEU A 338 2.69 23.31 -3.20
N ASP A 339 2.80 23.51 -4.52
CA ASP A 339 4.06 23.82 -5.19
C ASP A 339 3.82 24.43 -6.60
N LEU A 340 4.91 24.81 -7.30
CA LEU A 340 4.87 25.53 -8.59
C LEU A 340 5.10 24.67 -9.85
N GLY A 341 5.21 23.35 -9.72
CA GLY A 341 5.46 22.43 -10.84
C GLY A 341 6.47 21.33 -10.51
N ALA A 342 6.74 20.47 -11.49
CA ALA A 342 7.79 19.45 -11.37
C ALA A 342 9.14 19.95 -11.91
N PRO A 343 10.28 19.39 -11.46
CA PRO A 343 11.60 19.80 -11.95
C PRO A 343 11.74 19.63 -13.47
N VAL A 344 12.25 20.66 -14.16
CA VAL A 344 12.34 20.68 -15.64
C VAL A 344 13.19 19.52 -16.18
N LEU A 345 14.38 19.28 -15.61
CA LEU A 345 15.27 18.22 -16.09
C LEU A 345 14.62 16.83 -16.01
N GLU A 346 13.95 16.52 -14.90
CA GLU A 346 13.25 15.24 -14.74
C GLU A 346 12.16 15.07 -15.81
N GLN A 347 11.46 16.16 -16.14
CA GLN A 347 10.40 16.14 -17.16
C GLN A 347 10.98 15.86 -18.55
N LEU A 348 12.10 16.50 -18.90
CA LEU A 348 12.81 16.23 -20.15
C LEU A 348 13.28 14.77 -20.23
N VAL A 349 13.81 14.22 -19.14
CA VAL A 349 14.20 12.80 -19.05
C VAL A 349 13.01 11.89 -19.33
N LEU A 350 11.87 12.14 -18.68
CA LEU A 350 10.67 11.32 -18.89
C LEU A 350 10.12 11.44 -20.32
N THR A 351 10.15 12.63 -20.93
CA THR A 351 9.75 12.82 -22.33
C THR A 351 10.54 11.90 -23.25
N ARG A 352 11.86 11.80 -23.07
CA ARG A 352 12.73 10.90 -23.85
C ARG A 352 12.42 9.43 -23.56
N LEU A 353 12.26 9.06 -22.29
CA LEU A 353 11.94 7.68 -21.91
C LEU A 353 10.58 7.23 -22.44
N LEU A 354 9.61 8.14 -22.60
CA LEU A 354 8.32 7.83 -23.20
C LEU A 354 8.39 7.66 -24.72
N ALA A 355 9.32 8.34 -25.40
CA ALA A 355 9.56 8.16 -26.83
C ALA A 355 10.08 6.75 -27.16
N ASP A 356 10.95 6.20 -26.30
CA ASP A 356 11.54 4.85 -26.44
C ASP A 356 10.93 3.84 -25.43
N ALA A 357 9.68 4.06 -25.01
CA ALA A 357 9.09 3.34 -23.88
C ALA A 357 9.10 1.82 -24.05
N ASP A 358 8.77 1.32 -25.25
CA ASP A 358 8.62 -0.11 -25.49
C ASP A 358 9.94 -0.88 -25.27
N GLU A 359 11.07 -0.32 -25.70
CA GLU A 359 12.39 -0.95 -25.52
C GLU A 359 12.77 -1.01 -24.03
N VAL A 360 12.69 0.13 -23.35
CA VAL A 360 13.07 0.24 -21.93
C VAL A 360 12.16 -0.64 -21.06
N LEU A 361 10.85 -0.64 -21.34
CA LEU A 361 9.88 -1.43 -20.60
C LEU A 361 10.00 -2.93 -20.90
N ALA A 362 10.33 -3.34 -22.12
CA ALA A 362 10.53 -4.74 -22.45
C ALA A 362 11.69 -5.35 -21.65
N VAL A 363 12.83 -4.65 -21.59
CA VAL A 363 14.00 -5.06 -20.79
C VAL A 363 13.64 -5.13 -19.31
N ASN A 364 12.94 -4.10 -18.79
CA ASN A 364 12.56 -4.05 -17.39
C ASN A 364 11.58 -5.18 -17.01
N ARG A 365 10.55 -5.43 -17.85
CA ARG A 365 9.57 -6.51 -17.65
C ARG A 365 10.22 -7.90 -17.69
N ALA A 366 11.19 -8.13 -18.58
CA ALA A 366 11.90 -9.40 -18.64
C ALA A 366 12.65 -9.69 -17.34
N ARG A 367 13.39 -8.71 -16.82
CA ARG A 367 14.08 -8.79 -15.53
C ARG A 367 13.11 -9.01 -14.36
N LEU A 368 12.03 -8.24 -14.30
CA LEU A 368 11.01 -8.38 -13.24
C LEU A 368 10.31 -9.74 -13.27
N ARG A 369 10.12 -10.33 -14.46
CA ARG A 369 9.57 -11.68 -14.61
C ARG A 369 10.50 -12.72 -14.00
N GLU A 370 11.78 -12.68 -14.33
CA GLU A 370 12.80 -13.57 -13.76
C GLU A 370 12.83 -13.47 -12.22
N GLN A 371 12.83 -12.23 -11.69
CA GLN A 371 12.82 -11.99 -10.25
C GLN A 371 11.55 -12.51 -9.57
N ARG A 372 10.37 -12.29 -10.18
CA ARG A 372 9.09 -12.82 -9.69
C ARG A 372 9.11 -14.35 -9.62
N ASP A 373 9.54 -14.99 -10.71
CA ASP A 373 9.51 -16.45 -10.83
C ASP A 373 10.48 -17.11 -9.85
N ALA A 374 11.67 -16.53 -9.66
CA ALA A 374 12.62 -16.96 -8.65
C ALA A 374 12.08 -16.82 -7.22
N LEU A 375 11.50 -15.66 -6.88
CA LEU A 375 10.90 -15.44 -5.56
C LEU A 375 9.74 -16.40 -5.30
N ALA A 376 8.83 -16.56 -6.27
CA ALA A 376 7.69 -17.45 -6.16
C ALA A 376 8.10 -18.91 -6.02
N GLY A 377 9.13 -19.35 -6.75
CA GLY A 377 9.74 -20.67 -6.61
C GLY A 377 10.31 -20.89 -5.20
N ALA A 378 11.14 -19.95 -4.73
CA ALA A 378 11.75 -20.04 -3.40
C ALA A 378 10.69 -20.10 -2.28
N VAL A 379 9.62 -19.30 -2.36
CA VAL A 379 8.54 -19.33 -1.36
C VAL A 379 7.82 -20.68 -1.38
N ARG A 380 7.51 -21.24 -2.57
CA ARG A 380 6.88 -22.57 -2.66
C ARG A 380 7.74 -23.67 -2.07
N ASP A 381 9.05 -23.61 -2.30
CA ASP A 381 9.99 -24.63 -1.86
C ASP A 381 10.26 -24.58 -0.35
N ARG A 382 10.44 -23.37 0.21
CA ARG A 382 10.85 -23.17 1.62
C ARG A 382 9.70 -22.90 2.58
N LEU A 383 8.58 -22.40 2.08
CA LEU A 383 7.41 -22.00 2.87
C LEU A 383 6.12 -22.60 2.29
N PRO A 384 6.03 -23.95 2.12
CA PRO A 384 4.93 -24.60 1.40
C PRO A 384 3.56 -24.45 2.07
N ALA A 385 3.52 -24.08 3.35
CA ALA A 385 2.28 -23.79 4.08
C ALA A 385 1.71 -22.38 3.78
N TRP A 386 2.47 -21.53 3.10
CA TRP A 386 2.01 -20.21 2.68
C TRP A 386 1.32 -20.32 1.32
N SER A 387 0.29 -19.50 1.11
CA SER A 387 -0.44 -19.46 -0.16
C SER A 387 -0.40 -18.06 -0.76
N PHE A 388 -0.35 -17.98 -2.09
CA PHE A 388 -0.40 -16.72 -2.84
C PHE A 388 -0.95 -16.99 -4.24
N HIS A 389 -1.61 -15.98 -4.81
CA HIS A 389 -1.85 -15.93 -6.26
C HIS A 389 -0.57 -15.48 -6.95
N LEU A 390 -0.12 -16.18 -8.00
CA LEU A 390 1.06 -15.76 -8.76
C LEU A 390 0.69 -14.57 -9.66
N PRO A 391 1.17 -13.34 -9.39
CA PRO A 391 0.72 -12.20 -10.15
C PRO A 391 1.29 -12.21 -11.57
N ILE A 392 0.42 -11.95 -12.53
CA ILE A 392 0.78 -11.77 -13.94
C ILE A 392 1.48 -10.42 -14.22
N GLY A 393 1.50 -9.52 -13.23
CA GLY A 393 2.19 -8.24 -13.28
C GLY A 393 2.33 -7.58 -11.92
N GLY A 394 2.77 -6.33 -11.90
CA GLY A 394 3.05 -5.59 -10.66
C GLY A 394 4.44 -5.90 -10.10
N LEU A 395 4.60 -5.78 -8.77
CA LEU A 395 5.93 -5.79 -8.13
C LEU A 395 6.06 -6.62 -6.85
N ALA A 396 4.98 -7.26 -6.36
CA ALA A 396 5.03 -7.97 -5.08
C ALA A 396 4.08 -9.16 -4.98
N LEU A 397 4.51 -10.17 -4.23
CA LEU A 397 3.67 -11.27 -3.78
C LEU A 397 2.90 -10.83 -2.54
N TRP A 398 1.63 -11.20 -2.50
CA TRP A 398 0.79 -11.09 -1.32
C TRP A 398 0.60 -12.48 -0.73
N CYS A 399 1.42 -12.79 0.28
CA CYS A 399 1.50 -14.13 0.84
C CYS A 399 0.57 -14.24 2.05
N ARG A 400 -0.37 -15.19 1.99
CA ARG A 400 -1.19 -15.61 3.13
C ARG A 400 -0.43 -16.64 3.96
N LEU A 401 -0.24 -16.31 5.22
CA LEU A 401 0.32 -17.15 6.27
C LEU A 401 -0.75 -18.12 6.82
N PRO A 402 -0.35 -19.29 7.34
CA PRO A 402 -1.28 -20.23 7.96
C PRO A 402 -1.78 -19.78 9.36
N ALA A 403 -1.21 -18.70 9.91
CA ALA A 403 -1.63 -18.07 11.16
C ALA A 403 -1.45 -16.55 11.08
N ALA A 404 -2.19 -15.82 11.92
CA ALA A 404 -2.09 -14.36 12.02
C ALA A 404 -0.84 -13.96 12.82
N LEU A 405 0.31 -14.03 12.16
CA LEU A 405 1.62 -13.79 12.75
C LEU A 405 2.48 -12.88 11.85
N GLY A 406 1.87 -12.15 10.91
CA GLY A 406 2.57 -11.32 9.92
C GLY A 406 3.42 -10.24 10.56
N THR A 407 2.90 -9.55 11.57
CA THR A 407 3.65 -8.54 12.31
C THR A 407 4.78 -9.14 13.14
N ALA A 408 4.54 -10.29 13.80
CA ALA A 408 5.56 -10.99 14.56
C ALA A 408 6.69 -11.51 13.66
N LEU A 409 6.33 -12.04 12.49
CA LEU A 409 7.24 -12.47 11.45
C LEU A 409 8.08 -11.30 10.91
N ALA A 410 7.47 -10.16 10.59
CA ALA A 410 8.21 -8.99 10.12
C ALA A 410 9.26 -8.53 11.15
N ALA A 411 8.92 -8.53 12.44
CA ALA A 411 9.85 -8.17 13.50
C ALA A 411 10.99 -9.21 13.70
N GLU A 412 10.72 -10.50 13.51
CA GLU A 412 11.76 -11.53 13.56
C GLU A 412 12.64 -11.54 12.31
N ALA A 413 12.05 -11.33 11.13
CA ALA A 413 12.77 -11.17 9.87
C ALA A 413 13.74 -9.99 9.93
N GLU A 414 13.31 -8.86 10.51
CA GLU A 414 14.16 -7.67 10.66
C GLU A 414 15.41 -7.96 11.51
N ARG A 415 15.28 -8.78 12.57
CA ARG A 415 16.42 -9.24 13.38
C ARG A 415 17.41 -10.11 12.60
N ARG A 416 16.98 -10.69 11.48
CA ARG A 416 17.78 -11.49 10.54
C ARG A 416 18.19 -10.68 9.30
N GLY A 417 18.01 -9.36 9.33
CA GLY A 417 18.37 -8.49 8.23
C GLY A 417 17.41 -8.52 7.04
N VAL A 418 16.20 -9.10 7.14
CA VAL A 418 15.18 -9.01 6.09
C VAL A 418 14.04 -8.11 6.52
N ILE A 419 13.78 -7.06 5.75
CA ILE A 419 12.77 -6.06 6.09
C ILE A 419 11.58 -6.25 5.17
N ILE A 420 10.42 -6.63 5.71
CA ILE A 420 9.18 -6.82 4.95
C ILE A 420 8.03 -6.03 5.58
N ALA A 421 7.02 -5.73 4.78
CA ALA A 421 5.81 -5.06 5.26
C ALA A 421 4.76 -6.11 5.70
N PRO A 422 4.33 -6.12 6.97
CA PRO A 422 3.25 -7.00 7.41
C PRO A 422 1.90 -6.52 6.88
N GLY A 423 0.94 -7.43 6.78
CA GLY A 423 -0.34 -7.17 6.13
C GLY A 423 -1.19 -6.02 6.72
N PRO A 424 -1.20 -5.75 8.04
CA PRO A 424 -1.96 -4.64 8.63
C PRO A 424 -1.59 -3.26 8.09
N VAL A 425 -0.39 -3.13 7.53
CA VAL A 425 0.09 -1.92 6.85
C VAL A 425 -0.76 -1.58 5.62
N PHE A 426 -1.36 -2.57 4.96
CA PHE A 426 -2.20 -2.40 3.77
C PHE A 426 -3.70 -2.34 4.09
N ALA A 427 -4.07 -2.45 5.36
CA ALA A 427 -5.47 -2.48 5.78
C ALA A 427 -6.05 -1.05 5.90
N ALA A 428 -7.22 -0.83 5.30
CA ALA A 428 -7.92 0.45 5.42
C ALA A 428 -8.45 0.72 6.85
N GLU A 429 -8.86 -0.33 7.59
CA GLU A 429 -9.42 -0.21 8.95
C GLU A 429 -8.86 -1.26 9.95
N GLY A 430 -7.56 -1.55 9.87
CA GLY A 430 -6.97 -2.68 10.62
C GLY A 430 -7.35 -4.02 9.97
N GLY A 431 -6.60 -5.09 10.22
CA GLY A 431 -6.76 -6.28 9.39
C GLY A 431 -5.48 -7.02 9.06
N LEU A 432 -5.66 -8.19 8.45
CA LEU A 432 -4.67 -8.77 7.53
C LEU A 432 -3.36 -9.23 8.16
N ASP A 433 -3.31 -9.47 9.47
CA ASP A 433 -2.11 -10.03 10.12
C ASP A 433 -1.80 -11.49 9.69
N THR A 434 -2.72 -12.13 8.96
CA THR A 434 -2.44 -13.38 8.22
C THR A 434 -1.71 -13.15 6.90
N PHE A 435 -1.26 -11.94 6.59
CA PHE A 435 -0.58 -11.63 5.33
C PHE A 435 0.75 -10.92 5.53
N VAL A 436 1.63 -11.08 4.54
CA VAL A 436 2.84 -10.27 4.35
C VAL A 436 3.00 -9.94 2.87
N ARG A 437 3.56 -8.77 2.57
CA ARG A 437 3.92 -8.39 1.19
C ARG A 437 5.41 -8.59 0.97
N ILE A 438 5.77 -9.30 -0.10
CA ILE A 438 7.16 -9.55 -0.49
C ILE A 438 7.39 -9.09 -1.94
N PRO A 439 8.03 -7.93 -2.15
CA PRO A 439 8.45 -7.46 -3.46
C PRO A 439 9.48 -8.36 -4.13
N TRP A 440 9.45 -8.43 -5.47
CA TRP A 440 10.50 -9.06 -6.29
C TRP A 440 11.41 -8.03 -6.96
N THR A 441 11.66 -6.90 -6.31
CA THR A 441 12.40 -5.77 -6.89
C THR A 441 13.92 -5.79 -6.62
N ARG A 442 14.44 -6.88 -6.05
CA ARG A 442 15.86 -7.11 -5.72
C ARG A 442 16.48 -8.17 -6.65
N PRO A 443 17.82 -8.23 -6.78
CA PRO A 443 18.51 -9.31 -7.48
C PRO A 443 18.05 -10.71 -7.03
N VAL A 444 18.09 -11.69 -7.94
CA VAL A 444 17.54 -13.04 -7.72
C VAL A 444 18.18 -13.74 -6.52
N ASP A 445 19.50 -13.62 -6.38
CA ASP A 445 20.27 -14.16 -5.26
C ASP A 445 19.82 -13.59 -3.91
N GLU A 446 19.62 -12.26 -3.83
CA GLU A 446 19.08 -11.62 -2.64
C GLU A 446 17.63 -12.06 -2.35
N LEU A 447 16.80 -12.26 -3.37
CA LEU A 447 15.41 -12.72 -3.17
C LEU A 447 15.36 -14.14 -2.61
N VAL A 448 16.20 -15.04 -3.11
CA VAL A 448 16.30 -16.42 -2.62
C VAL A 448 16.83 -16.44 -1.18
N GLU A 449 17.86 -15.64 -0.89
CA GLU A 449 18.40 -15.50 0.46
C GLU A 449 17.38 -14.89 1.44
N ALA A 450 16.63 -13.88 1.01
CA ALA A 450 15.57 -13.31 1.83
C ALA A 450 14.52 -14.36 2.21
N VAL A 451 14.12 -15.23 1.28
CA VAL A 451 13.19 -16.33 1.56
C VAL A 451 13.80 -17.35 2.53
N HIS A 452 15.09 -17.65 2.41
CA HIS A 452 15.79 -18.51 3.36
C HIS A 452 15.68 -17.96 4.79
N ARG A 453 16.04 -16.68 4.99
CA ARG A 453 15.95 -16.02 6.30
C ARG A 453 14.51 -15.87 6.80
N LEU A 454 13.54 -15.67 5.90
CA LEU A 454 12.11 -15.66 6.24
C LEU A 454 11.61 -17.03 6.71
N ALA A 455 12.11 -18.13 6.14
CA ALA A 455 11.77 -19.47 6.58
C ALA A 455 12.29 -19.75 8.00
N GLU A 456 13.50 -19.31 8.33
CA GLU A 456 14.04 -19.40 9.68
C GLU A 456 13.26 -18.52 10.67
N ALA A 457 12.93 -17.28 10.28
CA ALA A 457 12.10 -16.38 11.08
C ALA A 457 10.72 -17.01 11.36
N TRP A 458 10.12 -17.61 10.34
CA TRP A 458 8.84 -18.29 10.43
C TRP A 458 8.90 -19.50 11.38
N ALA A 459 9.96 -20.31 11.33
CA ALA A 459 10.15 -21.42 12.25
C ALA A 459 10.19 -20.93 13.70
N VAL A 460 10.96 -19.86 14.00
CA VAL A 460 11.02 -19.28 15.35
C VAL A 460 9.68 -18.73 15.81
N VAL A 461 8.97 -17.98 14.96
CA VAL A 461 7.69 -17.36 15.34
C VAL A 461 6.59 -18.42 15.54
N ARG A 462 6.67 -19.55 14.83
CA ARG A 462 5.75 -20.69 15.00
C ARG A 462 6.10 -21.56 16.21
N GLU A 463 7.38 -21.73 16.53
CA GLU A 463 7.87 -22.56 17.64
C GLU A 463 7.88 -21.83 18.98
N ARG A 464 7.84 -20.49 19.00
CA ARG A 464 7.57 -19.76 20.23
C ARG A 464 6.21 -20.23 20.74
N PRO A 465 6.14 -20.92 21.89
CA PRO A 465 4.86 -21.09 22.55
C PRO A 465 4.37 -19.67 22.82
N ALA A 466 3.10 -19.39 22.52
CA ALA A 466 2.49 -18.13 22.89
C ALA A 466 2.74 -17.89 24.39
N GLY A 467 3.73 -17.05 24.73
CA GLY A 467 4.14 -16.83 26.12
C GLY A 467 5.64 -16.85 26.48
N ALA A 468 6.58 -17.05 25.55
CA ALA A 468 8.02 -16.92 25.88
C ALA A 468 8.58 -15.52 25.51
N THR A 469 8.57 -14.61 26.48
CA THR A 469 9.30 -13.32 26.43
C THR A 469 10.83 -13.56 26.43
N PRO A 470 11.65 -12.81 25.65
CA PRO A 470 13.11 -12.87 25.78
C PRO A 470 13.55 -12.20 27.09
N THR A 471 14.18 -12.96 27.99
CA THR A 471 15.00 -12.39 29.07
C THR A 471 16.27 -11.79 28.46
N GLY A 472 16.22 -10.53 28.05
CA GLY A 472 17.41 -9.74 27.73
C GLY A 472 18.20 -9.47 29.01
N ARG A 473 19.26 -10.25 29.27
CA ARG A 473 20.30 -9.86 30.22
C ARG A 473 21.01 -8.63 29.66
N VAL A 474 20.67 -7.46 30.20
CA VAL A 474 21.52 -6.28 30.15
C VAL A 474 22.77 -6.62 30.98
N MET A 475 23.90 -6.89 30.33
CA MET A 475 25.19 -6.73 30.99
C MET A 475 25.61 -5.28 30.82
N VAL A 476 25.71 -4.60 31.96
CA VAL A 476 26.29 -3.26 32.09
C VAL A 476 27.80 -3.39 31.94
N ALA A 477 28.37 -2.62 31.02
CA ALA A 477 29.65 -1.92 31.18
C ALA A 477 29.58 -0.62 30.37
#